data_AF-A0A285BXH9-F1
#
_entry.id   AF-A0A285BXH9-F1
#
_cell.length_a   1.000
_cell.length_b   1.000
_cell.length_c   1.000
_cell.angle_alpha   90.00
_cell.angle_beta   90.00
_cell.angle_gamma   90.00
#
_symmetry.space_group_name_H-M   'P 1'
#
loop_
_entity.id
_entity.type
_entity.pdbx_description
1 polymer ?
#
loop_
_entity_poly.entity_id
_entity_poly.type
_entity_poly.pdbx_seq_one_letter_code
_entity_poly.pdbx_strand_id
1 'polypeptide(L)'
;MFLTVLFFINTILTITTSFSNGFNTLFSLACAVLATGFTWKLIAGKKINTLVAVIGGALILGGLFFTLGFLGPMVIAKDTNQGPMIGIFIAAPLGIILGGIGGYVYVSQQKGD
;
A
#
# COMPACT_ATOMS: atom_id res chain seq x y z
N MET A 1 -7.78 4.73 3.61
CA MET A 1 -6.83 3.72 3.10
C MET A 1 -7.39 2.85 1.98
N PHE A 2 -8.69 2.54 1.97
CA PHE A 2 -9.32 1.74 0.89
C PHE A 2 -8.94 2.21 -0.53
N LEU A 3 -9.29 3.44 -0.90
CA LEU A 3 -9.07 3.97 -2.26
C LEU A 3 -7.58 4.04 -2.61
N THR A 4 -6.74 4.43 -1.67
CA THR A 4 -5.28 4.51 -1.86
C THR A 4 -4.69 3.14 -2.20
N VAL A 5 -5.07 2.10 -1.45
CA VAL A 5 -4.58 0.73 -1.68
C VAL A 5 -5.18 0.13 -2.95
N LEU A 6 -6.47 0.38 -3.21
CA LEU A 6 -7.14 -0.06 -4.45
C LEU A 6 -6.43 0.53 -5.68
N PHE A 7 -6.22 1.84 -5.70
CA PHE A 7 -5.51 2.54 -6.77
C PHE A 7 -4.10 2.01 -6.95
N PHE A 8 -3.35 1.88 -5.85
CA PHE A 8 -1.98 1.37 -5.87
C PHE A 8 -1.87 -0.03 -6.49
N ILE A 9 -2.58 -1.01 -5.92
CA ILE A 9 -2.46 -2.41 -6.34
C ILE A 9 -2.99 -2.59 -7.76
N ASN A 10 -4.14 -1.98 -8.09
CA ASN A 10 -4.72 -2.11 -9.41
C ASN A 10 -3.81 -1.50 -10.49
N THR A 11 -3.21 -0.33 -10.22
CA THR A 11 -2.29 0.32 -11.16
C THR A 11 -1.04 -0.51 -11.38
N ILE A 12 -0.38 -0.97 -10.31
CA ILE A 12 0.82 -1.81 -10.42
C ILE A 12 0.52 -3.11 -11.19
N LEU A 13 -0.57 -3.80 -10.86
CA LEU A 13 -0.93 -5.04 -11.56
C LEU A 13 -1.19 -4.78 -13.05
N THR A 14 -1.91 -3.71 -13.37
CA THR A 14 -2.25 -3.38 -14.76
C THR A 14 -1.03 -3.04 -15.60
N ILE A 15 -0.01 -2.38 -15.03
CA ILE A 15 1.18 -1.96 -15.79
C ILE A 15 2.33 -2.98 -15.77
N THR A 16 2.38 -3.88 -14.79
CA THR A 16 3.50 -4.85 -14.63
C THR A 16 3.14 -6.28 -15.00
N THR A 17 1.86 -6.61 -15.16
CA THR A 17 1.40 -7.98 -15.43
C THR A 17 0.46 -8.03 -16.63
N SER A 18 0.40 -9.19 -17.28
CA SER A 18 -0.55 -9.47 -18.37
C SER A 18 -1.83 -10.16 -17.89
N PHE A 19 -2.18 -10.02 -16.61
CA PHE A 19 -3.39 -10.61 -16.05
C PHE A 19 -4.67 -9.95 -16.58
N SER A 20 -5.80 -10.65 -16.48
CA SER A 20 -7.08 -10.09 -16.88
C SER A 20 -7.50 -8.94 -15.96
N ASN A 21 -8.15 -7.92 -16.53
CA ASN A 21 -8.63 -6.76 -15.77
C ASN A 21 -9.56 -7.15 -14.62
N GLY A 22 -10.37 -8.19 -14.81
CA GLY A 22 -11.24 -8.74 -13.76
C GLY A 22 -10.43 -9.27 -12.58
N PHE A 23 -9.37 -10.03 -12.84
CA PHE A 23 -8.48 -10.54 -11.79
C PHE A 23 -7.78 -9.41 -11.03
N ASN A 24 -7.23 -8.42 -11.74
CA ASN A 24 -6.57 -7.26 -11.14
C ASN A 24 -7.52 -6.49 -10.22
N THR A 25 -8.76 -6.29 -10.65
CA THR A 25 -9.78 -5.57 -9.88
C THR A 25 -10.18 -6.36 -8.63
N LEU A 26 -10.40 -7.67 -8.75
CA LEU A 26 -10.76 -8.52 -7.60
C LEU A 26 -9.63 -8.58 -6.56
N PHE A 27 -8.39 -8.77 -7.01
CA PHE A 27 -7.23 -8.83 -6.12
C PHE A 27 -6.99 -7.49 -5.41
N SER A 28 -7.07 -6.38 -6.14
CA SER A 28 -6.91 -5.05 -5.57
C SER A 28 -8.03 -4.69 -4.58
N LEU A 29 -9.27 -5.11 -4.85
CA LEU A 29 -10.38 -5.00 -3.89
C LEU A 29 -10.11 -5.77 -2.61
N ALA A 30 -9.61 -7.02 -2.71
CA ALA A 30 -9.25 -7.81 -1.54
C ALA A 30 -8.17 -7.12 -0.70
N CYS A 31 -7.10 -6.61 -1.33
CA CYS A 31 -6.06 -5.83 -0.63
C CYS A 31 -6.62 -4.56 0.03
N ALA A 32 -7.52 -3.84 -0.64
CA ALA A 32 -8.13 -2.62 -0.12
C ALA A 32 -9.03 -2.89 1.09
N VAL A 33 -9.81 -3.98 1.06
CA VAL A 33 -10.62 -4.44 2.20
C VAL A 33 -9.71 -4.85 3.36
N LEU A 34 -8.62 -5.59 3.12
CA LEU A 34 -7.67 -5.97 4.15
C LEU A 34 -7.03 -4.74 4.83
N ALA A 35 -6.57 -3.76 4.05
CA ALA A 35 -5.99 -2.53 4.58
C ALA A 35 -7.01 -1.72 5.40
N THR A 36 -8.27 -1.69 4.97
CA THR A 36 -9.35 -1.00 5.69
C THR A 36 -9.69 -1.73 6.99
N GLY A 37 -9.81 -3.05 6.96
CA GLY A 37 -10.03 -3.87 8.15
C GLY A 37 -8.89 -3.75 9.16
N PHE A 38 -7.64 -3.68 8.69
CA PHE A 38 -6.49 -3.40 9.54
C PHE A 38 -6.56 -2.00 10.17
N THR A 39 -6.84 -0.97 9.36
CA THR A 39 -7.02 0.41 9.86
C THR A 39 -8.11 0.48 10.92
N TRP A 40 -9.22 -0.23 10.72
CA TRP A 40 -10.30 -0.30 11.71
C TRP A 40 -9.86 -0.96 13.01
N LYS A 41 -9.09 -2.06 12.94
CA LYS A 41 -8.54 -2.73 14.13
C LYS A 41 -7.57 -1.84 14.90
N LEU A 42 -6.77 -1.03 14.21
CA LEU A 42 -5.88 -0.03 14.83
C LEU A 42 -6.70 1.00 15.63
N ILE A 43 -7.74 1.58 15.03
CA ILE A 43 -8.60 2.58 15.67
C ILE A 43 -9.37 1.97 16.85
N ALA A 44 -9.85 0.74 16.70
CA ALA A 44 -10.58 0.03 17.74
C ALA A 44 -9.70 -0.52 18.88
N GLY A 45 -8.37 -0.34 18.81
CA GLY A 45 -7.43 -0.84 19.82
C GLY A 45 -7.46 -2.36 20.01
N LYS A 46 -7.88 -3.12 18.99
CA LYS A 46 -8.00 -4.58 19.09
C LYS A 46 -6.63 -5.23 18.95
N LYS A 47 -6.42 -6.38 19.62
CA LYS A 47 -5.23 -7.20 19.38
C LYS A 47 -5.18 -7.64 17.90
N ILE A 48 -4.04 -7.44 17.26
CA ILE A 48 -3.84 -7.72 15.83
C ILE A 48 -2.83 -8.86 15.69
N ASN A 49 -3.06 -9.78 14.75
CA ASN A 49 -2.06 -10.79 14.40
C ASN A 49 -0.87 -10.11 13.68
N THR A 50 0.34 -10.53 14.00
CA THR A 50 1.58 -10.05 13.37
C THR A 50 1.54 -10.02 11.85
N LEU A 51 1.03 -11.07 11.21
CA LEU A 51 0.93 -11.12 9.74
C LEU A 51 0.04 -10.00 9.20
N VAL A 52 -1.13 -9.80 9.82
CA VAL A 52 -2.09 -8.77 9.41
C VAL A 52 -1.53 -7.37 9.64
N ALA A 53 -0.76 -7.18 10.71
CA ALA A 53 -0.13 -5.90 11.00
C ALA A 53 0.96 -5.54 9.97
N VAL A 54 1.83 -6.51 9.63
CA VAL A 54 2.88 -6.32 8.62
C VAL A 54 2.28 -6.07 7.23
N ILE A 55 1.35 -6.92 6.79
CA ILE A 55 0.71 -6.77 5.47
C ILE A 55 -0.10 -5.48 5.42
N GLY A 56 -0.88 -5.19 6.47
CA GLY A 56 -1.71 -3.99 6.54
C GLY A 56 -0.87 -2.71 6.52
N GLY A 57 0.22 -2.66 7.29
CA GLY A 57 1.16 -1.54 7.29
C GLY A 57 1.83 -1.35 5.92
N ALA A 58 2.33 -2.44 5.32
CA ALA A 58 2.96 -2.44 4.01
C ALA A 58 2.03 -1.93 2.90
N LEU A 59 0.77 -2.39 2.89
CA LEU A 59 -0.23 -1.94 1.92
C LEU A 59 -0.53 -0.43 2.09
N ILE A 60 -0.69 0.04 3.33
CA ILE A 60 -1.05 1.44 3.60
C ILE A 60 0.09 2.38 3.22
N LEU A 61 1.30 2.17 3.75
CA LEU A 61 2.44 3.06 3.48
C LEU A 61 2.97 2.88 2.06
N GLY A 62 2.95 1.66 1.52
CA GLY A 62 3.26 1.39 0.11
C GLY A 62 2.31 2.16 -0.82
N GLY A 63 1.01 2.10 -0.57
CA GLY A 63 0.02 2.85 -1.35
C GLY A 63 0.16 4.36 -1.22
N LEU A 64 0.48 4.88 -0.03
CA LEU A 64 0.72 6.31 0.19
C LEU A 64 1.95 6.78 -0.60
N PHE A 65 3.08 6.11 -0.45
CA PHE A 65 4.32 6.47 -1.13
C PHE A 65 4.20 6.29 -2.65
N PHE A 66 3.53 5.22 -3.10
CA PHE A 66 3.18 5.05 -4.51
C PHE A 66 2.40 6.25 -5.02
N THR A 67 1.31 6.62 -4.35
CA THR A 67 0.44 7.71 -4.80
C THR A 67 1.22 9.02 -4.95
N LEU A 68 2.05 9.36 -3.95
CA LEU A 68 2.88 10.57 -3.98
C LEU A 68 3.97 10.50 -5.05
N GLY A 69 4.71 9.40 -5.14
CA GLY A 69 5.81 9.24 -6.10
C GLY A 69 5.34 9.00 -7.54
N PHE A 70 4.12 8.51 -7.74
CA PHE A 70 3.55 8.24 -9.06
C PHE A 70 2.83 9.47 -9.60
N LEU A 71 1.91 10.06 -8.81
CA LEU A 71 1.12 11.23 -9.25
C LEU A 71 1.87 12.55 -9.06
N GLY A 72 2.71 12.68 -8.04
CA GLY A 72 3.43 13.93 -7.74
C GLY A 72 4.24 14.45 -8.93
N PRO A 73 5.14 13.62 -9.52
CA PRO A 73 5.89 14.01 -10.70
C PRO A 73 5.01 14.27 -11.93
N MET A 74 3.88 13.58 -12.11
CA MET A 74 2.94 13.85 -13.21
C MET A 74 2.33 15.26 -13.14
N VAL A 75 2.16 15.80 -11.93
CA VAL A 75 1.57 17.13 -11.73
C VAL A 75 2.63 18.23 -11.81
N ILE A 76 3.82 17.99 -11.25
CA ILE A 76 4.86 19.01 -11.06
C ILE A 76 5.86 19.03 -12.23
N ALA A 77 6.27 17.87 -12.74
CA ALA A 77 7.32 17.71 -13.74
C ALA A 77 6.73 17.19 -15.07
N LYS A 78 5.80 17.97 -15.63
CA LYS A 78 4.99 17.60 -16.81
C LYS A 78 5.81 17.35 -18.08
N ASP A 79 7.01 17.91 -18.15
CA ASP A 79 7.90 17.81 -19.31
C ASP A 79 8.72 16.50 -19.34
N THR A 80 8.55 15.63 -18.33
CA THR A 80 9.26 14.36 -18.23
C THR A 80 8.30 13.17 -18.33
N ASN A 81 8.52 12.31 -19.32
CA ASN A 81 7.72 11.07 -19.46
C ASN A 81 8.06 10.00 -18.41
N GLN A 82 9.12 10.22 -17.62
CA GLN A 82 9.62 9.30 -16.62
C GLN A 82 9.14 9.62 -15.19
N GLY A 83 8.41 10.72 -14.99
CA GLY A 83 7.93 11.13 -13.67
C GLY A 83 7.35 9.99 -12.82
N PRO A 84 6.46 9.14 -13.35
CA PRO A 84 5.83 8.07 -12.57
C PRO A 84 6.78 6.95 -12.09
N MET A 85 7.98 6.85 -12.68
CA MET A 85 8.96 5.79 -12.36
C MET A 85 9.45 5.89 -10.92
N ILE A 86 9.54 7.10 -10.36
CA ILE A 86 9.90 7.29 -8.94
C ILE A 86 8.88 6.58 -8.04
N GLY A 87 7.59 6.70 -8.37
CA GLY A 87 6.51 6.01 -7.69
C GLY A 87 6.66 4.50 -7.70
N ILE A 88 7.02 3.93 -8.85
CA ILE A 88 7.09 2.48 -9.07
C ILE A 88 8.36 1.88 -8.45
N PHE A 89 9.53 2.45 -8.73
CA PHE A 89 10.82 1.81 -8.41
C PHE A 89 11.42 2.22 -7.08
N ILE A 90 11.00 3.37 -6.51
CA ILE A 90 11.62 3.91 -5.30
C ILE A 90 10.59 4.09 -4.21
N ALA A 91 9.58 4.93 -4.44
CA ALA A 91 8.65 5.33 -3.39
C ALA A 91 7.80 4.14 -2.91
N ALA A 92 7.14 3.40 -3.80
CA ALA A 92 6.30 2.28 -3.38
C ALA A 92 7.08 1.17 -2.65
N PRO A 93 8.25 0.69 -3.14
CA PRO A 93 9.07 -0.27 -2.39
C PRO A 93 9.49 0.23 -1.00
N LEU A 94 9.92 1.50 -0.89
CA LEU A 94 10.27 2.10 0.40
C LEU A 94 9.05 2.14 1.34
N GLY A 95 7.89 2.56 0.84
CA GLY A 95 6.65 2.58 1.61
C GLY A 95 6.22 1.18 2.08
N ILE A 96 6.38 0.15 1.24
CA ILE A 96 6.11 -1.24 1.61
C ILE A 96 7.02 -1.68 2.77
N ILE A 97 8.32 -1.44 2.66
CA ILE A 97 9.31 -1.85 3.66
C ILE A 97 9.04 -1.12 4.99
N LEU A 98 8.93 0.20 4.96
CA LEU A 98 8.67 1.02 6.14
C LEU A 98 7.31 0.67 6.78
N GLY A 99 6.30 0.40 5.96
CA GLY A 99 4.98 -0.03 6.41
C GLY A 99 4.99 -1.40 7.08
N GLY A 100 5.70 -2.37 6.50
CA GLY A 100 5.85 -3.69 7.08
C GLY A 100 6.57 -3.64 8.44
N ILE A 101 7.67 -2.89 8.51
CA ILE A 101 8.41 -2.66 9.77
C ILE A 101 7.52 -1.96 10.80
N GLY A 102 6.82 -0.89 10.43
CA GLY A 102 5.92 -0.15 11.32
C GLY A 102 4.81 -1.04 11.87
N GLY A 103 4.20 -1.88 11.03
CA GLY A 103 3.21 -2.87 11.45
C GLY A 103 3.76 -3.91 12.43
N TYR A 104 4.97 -4.42 12.17
CA TYR A 104 5.65 -5.35 13.07
C TYR A 104 5.99 -4.73 14.43
N VAL A 105 6.52 -3.50 14.44
CA VAL A 105 6.84 -2.77 15.67
C VAL A 105 5.58 -2.52 16.49
N TYR A 106 4.50 -2.10 15.85
CA TYR A 106 3.22 -1.84 16.51
C TYR A 106 2.67 -3.07 17.23
N VAL A 107 2.62 -4.23 16.56
CA VAL A 107 2.09 -5.46 17.18
C VAL A 107 3.04 -6.02 18.26
N SER A 108 4.34 -5.77 18.15
CA SER A 108 5.32 -6.23 19.14
C SER A 108 5.13 -5.52 20.47
N GLN A 109 4.70 -4.25 20.46
CA GLN A 109 4.32 -3.51 21.66
C GLN A 109 3.08 -4.12 22.34
N GLN A 110 2.11 -4.63 21.58
CA GLN A 110 0.91 -5.30 22.14
C GLN A 110 1.17 -6.66 22.80
N LYS A 111 2.36 -7.25 22.61
CA LYS A 111 2.77 -8.52 23.24
C LYS A 111 3.53 -8.31 24.55
N GLY A 112 4.01 -7.09 24.79
CA GLY A 112 4.71 -6.71 26.02
C GLY A 112 3.78 -6.38 27.19
N ASP A 113 2.47 -6.25 26.93
CA ASP A 113 1.38 -6.06 27.90
C ASP A 113 0.62 -7.37 28.15
#